data_AF-A0A969WNQ2-F1
#
_entry.id   AF-A0A969WNQ2-F1
#
_cell.length_a   1.000
_cell.length_b   1.000
_cell.length_c   1.000
_cell.angle_alpha   90.00
_cell.angle_beta   90.00
_cell.angle_gamma   90.00
#
_symmetry.space_group_name_H-M   'P 1'
#
loop_
_entity.id
_entity.type
_entity.pdbx_description
1 polymer ?
#
loop_
_entity_poly.entity_id
_entity_poly.type
_entity_poly.pdbx_seq_one_letter_code
_entity_poly.pdbx_strand_id
1 'polypeptide(L)'
;MSNTVYVRTLKRAEHTVFCVSDGQKYYFDAQFNRRIPFSSGQQVKRSIIDSISDHLNLVPSPTTFLFDVTKQKELKEGEVYGTCDPSYPDQLFGGWMKAAKGGKDRTLKRRSPLSISAMRALHPLLAGLDNDNASFDRSDRSNNVVIVRDIDGNELSEDEIVQFLEGKDRSLSRKWIPNQSRASGLFVSDIAIDLRRLFCVSLNQFEPEMSDDTIEKLRSEGWIESENVFGPCLVAPKELREKWAKALVSAIINWKITSNQARTFSLMDTLAIS
;
A
#
# COMPACT_ATOMS: atom_id res chain seq x y z
N MET A 1 3.86 25.97 20.69
CA MET A 1 4.15 25.48 19.32
C MET A 1 3.19 24.34 19.00
N SER A 2 2.70 24.25 17.76
CA SER A 2 1.91 23.09 17.34
C SER A 2 2.82 21.86 17.23
N ASN A 3 2.46 20.77 17.91
CA ASN A 3 3.18 19.50 17.83
C ASN A 3 2.73 18.62 16.66
N THR A 4 1.78 19.13 15.87
CA THR A 4 1.18 18.44 14.74
C THR A 4 1.15 19.36 13.54
N VAL A 5 1.58 18.85 12.39
CA VAL A 5 1.31 19.49 11.09
C VAL A 5 0.10 18.79 10.50
N TYR A 6 -0.91 19.58 10.15
CA TYR A 6 -2.06 19.10 9.40
C TYR A 6 -1.87 19.47 7.92
N VAL A 7 -2.15 18.52 7.04
CA VAL A 7 -2.09 18.71 5.59
C VAL A 7 -3.37 18.15 5.00
N ARG A 8 -4.07 18.95 4.22
CA ARG A 8 -5.15 18.47 3.34
C ARG A 8 -4.72 18.62 1.89
N THR A 9 -4.92 17.57 1.10
CA THR A 9 -4.63 17.58 -0.33
C THR A 9 -5.92 17.49 -1.14
N LEU A 10 -5.95 18.15 -2.29
CA LEU A 10 -6.95 17.94 -3.34
C LEU A 10 -6.26 17.26 -4.52
N LYS A 11 -6.70 16.05 -4.87
CA LYS A 11 -6.11 15.22 -5.92
C LYS A 11 -7.10 14.97 -7.04
N ARG A 12 -6.66 15.10 -8.29
CA ARG A 12 -7.42 14.64 -9.45
C ARG A 12 -7.10 13.16 -9.67
N ALA A 13 -8.09 12.33 -9.98
CA ALA A 13 -7.85 10.97 -10.47
C ALA A 13 -8.76 10.71 -11.66
N GLU A 14 -8.23 10.07 -12.70
CA GLU A 14 -8.96 9.74 -13.93
C GLU A 14 -8.83 8.25 -14.21
N HIS A 15 -9.96 7.58 -14.46
CA HIS A 15 -10.03 6.15 -14.82
C HIS A 15 -9.14 5.22 -13.97
N THR A 16 -9.09 5.48 -12.67
CA THR A 16 -8.15 4.84 -11.74
C THR A 16 -8.82 3.75 -10.92
N VAL A 17 -8.06 2.78 -10.42
CA VAL A 17 -8.54 1.83 -9.41
C VAL A 17 -7.77 1.99 -8.10
N PHE A 18 -8.48 2.37 -7.06
CA PHE A 18 -7.93 2.63 -5.73
C PHE A 18 -7.70 1.36 -4.89
N CYS A 19 -8.23 0.19 -5.28
CA CYS A 19 -8.02 -1.06 -4.55
C CYS A 19 -8.02 -2.27 -5.48
N VAL A 20 -7.22 -3.29 -5.17
CA VAL A 20 -6.91 -4.38 -6.12
C VAL A 20 -7.59 -5.72 -5.78
N SER A 21 -8.05 -5.96 -4.54
CA SER A 21 -8.65 -7.27 -4.20
C SER A 21 -10.03 -7.47 -4.81
N ASP A 22 -10.92 -6.48 -4.69
CA ASP A 22 -12.34 -6.59 -5.08
C ASP A 22 -12.78 -5.46 -6.04
N GLY A 23 -11.83 -4.91 -6.80
CA GLY A 23 -12.05 -3.77 -7.70
C GLY A 23 -12.17 -2.42 -6.98
N GLN A 24 -12.82 -1.45 -7.64
CA GLN A 24 -12.91 -0.08 -7.15
C GLN A 24 -13.85 0.03 -5.94
N LYS A 25 -13.31 0.40 -4.78
CA LYS A 25 -14.08 0.69 -3.56
C LYS A 25 -15.00 1.90 -3.75
N TYR A 26 -16.21 1.81 -3.21
CA TYR A 26 -17.19 2.89 -3.20
C TYR A 26 -18.06 2.88 -1.95
N TYR A 27 -18.69 4.00 -1.64
CA TYR A 27 -19.82 4.11 -0.71
C TYR A 27 -21.03 4.67 -1.46
N PHE A 28 -22.22 4.55 -0.88
CA PHE A 28 -23.45 5.10 -1.47
C PHE A 28 -23.80 6.42 -0.80
N ASP A 29 -23.97 7.46 -1.62
CA ASP A 29 -24.47 8.77 -1.19
C ASP A 29 -25.97 8.85 -1.44
N ALA A 30 -26.75 8.97 -0.38
CA ALA A 30 -28.22 8.98 -0.45
C ALA A 30 -28.80 10.31 -0.93
N GLN A 31 -28.08 11.43 -0.73
CA GLN A 31 -28.56 12.76 -1.12
C GLN A 31 -28.58 12.91 -2.64
N PHE A 32 -27.53 12.42 -3.31
CA PHE A 32 -27.41 12.45 -4.76
C PHE A 32 -27.78 11.13 -5.43
N ASN A 33 -28.07 10.09 -4.64
CA ASN A 33 -28.41 8.74 -5.12
C ASN A 33 -27.31 8.14 -6.03
N ARG A 34 -26.05 8.18 -5.58
CA ARG A 34 -24.87 7.76 -6.37
C ARG A 34 -23.90 6.91 -5.59
N ARG A 35 -23.18 6.03 -6.30
CA ARG A 35 -22.00 5.33 -5.78
C ARG A 35 -20.77 6.21 -5.97
N ILE A 36 -20.08 6.52 -4.88
CA ILE A 36 -18.94 7.43 -4.86
C ILE A 36 -17.66 6.64 -4.57
N PRO A 37 -16.64 6.72 -5.44
CA PRO A 37 -15.37 6.05 -5.19
C PRO A 37 -14.63 6.63 -3.99
N PHE A 38 -13.87 5.79 -3.29
CA PHE A 38 -12.93 6.23 -2.26
C PHE A 38 -11.71 5.31 -2.17
N SER A 39 -10.63 5.80 -1.58
CA SER A 39 -9.47 5.01 -1.21
C SER A 39 -9.32 4.99 0.30
N SER A 40 -9.03 3.83 0.89
CA SER A 40 -8.76 3.74 2.33
C SER A 40 -7.46 4.47 2.69
N GLY A 41 -7.38 5.03 3.91
CA GLY A 41 -6.16 5.70 4.39
C GLY A 41 -4.92 4.80 4.38
N GLN A 42 -5.08 3.49 4.53
CA GLN A 42 -3.97 2.53 4.39
C GLN A 42 -3.38 2.47 2.98
N GLN A 43 -4.22 2.56 1.95
CA GLN A 43 -3.75 2.59 0.57
C GLN A 43 -3.02 3.90 0.27
N VAL A 44 -3.60 5.03 0.71
CA VAL A 44 -2.95 6.35 0.57
C VAL A 44 -1.61 6.34 1.28
N LYS A 45 -1.56 5.83 2.51
CA LYS A 45 -0.34 5.69 3.30
C LYS A 45 0.70 4.86 2.58
N ARG A 46 0.35 3.67 2.09
CA ARG A 46 1.27 2.82 1.32
C ARG A 46 1.86 3.58 0.13
N SER A 47 1.02 4.23 -0.67
CA SER A 47 1.49 5.02 -1.81
C SER A 47 2.40 6.19 -1.44
N ILE A 48 2.16 6.85 -0.30
CA ILE A 48 3.06 7.89 0.22
C ILE A 48 4.40 7.27 0.64
N ILE A 49 4.37 6.16 1.39
CA ILE A 49 5.60 5.49 1.85
C ILE A 49 6.43 4.96 0.66
N ASP A 50 5.80 4.34 -0.33
CA ASP A 50 6.46 3.89 -1.56
C ASP A 50 7.11 5.09 -2.28
N SER A 51 6.40 6.22 -2.37
CA SER A 51 6.94 7.45 -2.97
C SER A 51 8.11 8.07 -2.19
N ILE A 52 8.21 7.85 -0.87
CA ILE A 52 9.37 8.27 -0.08
C ILE A 52 10.59 7.44 -0.48
N SER A 53 10.43 6.11 -0.57
CA SER A 53 11.51 5.20 -0.97
C SER A 53 11.99 5.51 -2.39
N ASP A 54 11.07 5.74 -3.33
CA ASP A 54 11.40 6.13 -4.70
C ASP A 54 12.18 7.45 -4.76
N HIS A 55 11.73 8.47 -4.02
CA HIS A 55 12.41 9.77 -3.99
C HIS A 55 13.80 9.70 -3.35
N LEU A 56 13.99 8.81 -2.37
CA LEU A 56 15.28 8.57 -1.73
C LEU A 56 16.16 7.60 -2.53
N ASN A 57 15.63 6.98 -3.58
CA ASN A 57 16.25 5.89 -4.33
C ASN A 57 16.72 4.75 -3.40
N LEU A 58 15.84 4.33 -2.49
CA LEU A 58 16.10 3.28 -1.51
C LEU A 58 15.19 2.08 -1.75
N VAL A 59 15.74 0.90 -1.54
CA VAL A 59 14.95 -0.32 -1.44
C VAL A 59 14.21 -0.29 -0.10
N PRO A 60 12.87 -0.50 -0.06
CA PRO A 60 12.13 -0.59 1.19
C PRO A 60 12.66 -1.70 2.10
N SER A 61 12.41 -1.56 3.41
CA SER A 61 12.77 -2.61 4.36
C SER A 61 12.26 -3.99 3.93
N PRO A 62 13.08 -5.05 4.07
CA PRO A 62 12.63 -6.43 3.90
C PRO A 62 11.39 -6.74 4.75
N THR A 63 10.51 -7.58 4.19
CA THR A 63 9.35 -8.13 4.90
C THR A 63 9.50 -9.64 4.97
N THR A 64 9.35 -10.18 6.18
CA THR A 64 9.40 -11.63 6.41
C THR A 64 8.00 -12.20 6.29
N PHE A 65 7.82 -13.18 5.41
CA PHE A 65 6.59 -13.97 5.25
C PHE A 65 6.81 -15.36 5.84
N LEU A 66 6.04 -15.71 6.86
CA LEU A 66 6.05 -17.05 7.42
C LEU A 66 4.91 -17.87 6.82
N PHE A 67 5.17 -19.14 6.56
CA PHE A 67 4.17 -20.14 6.19
C PHE A 67 4.23 -21.29 7.19
N ASP A 68 3.07 -21.67 7.72
CA ASP A 68 2.91 -22.82 8.59
C ASP A 68 2.62 -24.06 7.73
N VAL A 69 3.20 -25.21 8.09
CA VAL A 69 2.85 -26.50 7.48
C VAL A 69 1.70 -27.13 8.28
N THR A 70 0.60 -27.44 7.62
CA THR A 70 -0.56 -28.10 8.23
C THR A 70 -0.28 -29.59 8.48
N LYS A 71 -1.11 -30.25 9.29
CA LYS A 71 -1.04 -31.71 9.49
C LYS A 71 -1.22 -32.50 8.18
N GLN A 72 -1.87 -31.92 7.17
CA GLN A 72 -2.05 -32.49 5.84
C GLN A 72 -0.86 -32.24 4.90
N LYS A 73 0.26 -31.68 5.38
CA LYS A 73 1.43 -31.27 4.58
C LYS A 73 1.13 -30.17 3.56
N GLU A 74 0.14 -29.32 3.83
CA GLU A 74 -0.16 -28.14 3.02
C GLU A 74 0.47 -26.89 3.63
N LEU A 75 0.75 -25.88 2.80
CA LEU A 75 1.22 -24.57 3.26
C LEU A 75 0.02 -23.69 3.63
N LYS A 76 0.06 -23.10 4.82
CA LYS A 76 -0.88 -22.08 5.28
C LYS A 76 -0.14 -20.78 5.57
N GLU A 77 -0.72 -19.65 5.19
CA GLU A 77 -0.17 -18.33 5.52
C GLU A 77 -0.04 -18.16 7.04
N GLY A 78 1.17 -17.83 7.47
CA GLY A 78 1.52 -17.50 8.85
C GLY A 78 1.65 -15.99 9.04
N GLU A 79 2.51 -15.59 9.97
CA GLU A 79 2.73 -14.18 10.31
C GLU A 79 3.53 -13.45 9.24
N VAL A 80 3.23 -12.16 9.06
CA VAL A 80 4.00 -11.25 8.23
C VAL A 80 4.48 -10.11 9.12
N TYR A 81 5.79 -9.85 9.15
CA TYR A 81 6.36 -8.75 9.92
C TYR A 81 7.53 -8.08 9.21
N GLY A 82 7.66 -6.78 9.42
CA GLY A 82 8.82 -5.99 9.00
C GLY A 82 10.02 -6.18 9.93
N THR A 83 11.13 -5.53 9.58
CA THR A 83 12.37 -5.58 10.35
C THR A 83 12.29 -4.92 11.72
N CYS A 84 11.31 -4.03 11.94
CA CYS A 84 11.21 -3.18 13.13
C CYS A 84 12.43 -2.25 13.30
N ASP A 85 13.11 -1.91 12.21
CA ASP A 85 14.34 -1.11 12.18
C ASP A 85 14.07 0.30 11.64
N PRO A 86 14.19 1.36 12.46
CA PRO A 86 13.92 2.74 12.07
C PRO A 86 15.02 3.40 11.22
N SER A 87 16.13 2.71 10.95
CA SER A 87 17.10 3.17 9.93
C SER A 87 16.48 3.14 8.52
N TYR A 88 15.42 2.36 8.32
CA TYR A 88 14.61 2.37 7.11
C TYR A 88 13.49 3.42 7.21
N PRO A 89 13.42 4.39 6.28
CA PRO A 89 12.42 5.45 6.33
C PRO A 89 10.98 4.94 6.18
N ASP A 90 10.76 3.86 5.42
CA ASP A 90 9.45 3.23 5.29
C ASP A 90 8.95 2.63 6.61
N GLN A 91 9.84 2.05 7.42
CA GLN A 91 9.50 1.56 8.76
C GLN A 91 9.27 2.72 9.73
N LEU A 92 10.18 3.71 9.73
CA LEU A 92 10.09 4.85 10.66
C LEU A 92 8.78 5.63 10.50
N PHE A 93 8.38 5.91 9.25
CA PHE A 93 7.16 6.63 8.91
C PHE A 93 5.94 5.73 8.80
N GLY A 94 6.09 4.50 8.34
CA GLY A 94 5.01 3.52 8.21
C GLY A 94 4.56 2.93 9.55
N GLY A 95 5.47 2.85 10.53
CA GLY A 95 5.27 2.09 11.75
C GLY A 95 5.19 0.58 11.49
N TRP A 96 5.17 -0.20 12.56
CA TRP A 96 5.18 -1.66 12.47
C TRP A 96 4.48 -2.27 13.69
N MET A 97 4.13 -3.55 13.53
CA MET A 97 3.65 -4.39 14.61
C MET A 97 4.16 -5.81 14.36
N LYS A 98 5.02 -6.29 15.25
CA LYS A 98 5.53 -7.67 15.24
C LYS A 98 5.06 -8.34 16.52
N ALA A 99 4.10 -9.24 16.39
CA ALA A 99 3.63 -10.10 17.48
C ALA A 99 4.00 -11.54 17.12
N ALA A 100 4.79 -12.20 17.96
CA ALA A 100 5.22 -13.57 17.72
C ALA A 100 4.19 -14.60 18.21
N LYS A 101 4.01 -15.67 17.44
CA LYS A 101 3.13 -16.79 17.80
C LYS A 101 3.57 -17.44 19.11
N GLY A 102 2.63 -17.59 20.04
CA GLY A 102 2.86 -18.33 21.29
C GLY A 102 3.57 -17.53 22.40
N GLY A 103 3.69 -16.21 22.27
CA GLY A 103 4.06 -15.31 23.38
C GLY A 103 5.48 -15.48 23.93
N LYS A 104 6.36 -16.17 23.21
CA LYS A 104 7.77 -16.33 23.60
C LYS A 104 8.57 -15.03 23.46
N ASP A 105 8.27 -14.26 22.43
CA ASP A 105 8.87 -12.95 22.19
C ASP A 105 7.88 -11.83 22.50
N ARG A 106 8.41 -10.71 23.00
CA ARG A 106 7.61 -9.52 23.26
C ARG A 106 7.13 -8.91 21.95
N THR A 107 5.91 -8.39 21.97
CA THR A 107 5.37 -7.67 20.82
C THR A 107 6.11 -6.35 20.67
N LEU A 108 6.70 -6.13 19.49
CA LEU A 108 7.29 -4.85 19.11
C LEU A 108 6.25 -4.05 18.34
N LYS A 109 5.96 -2.82 18.78
CA LYS A 109 4.89 -2.03 18.16
C LYS A 109 5.24 -0.55 18.13
N ARG A 110 5.29 0.00 16.91
CA ARG A 110 5.40 1.43 16.68
C ARG A 110 4.19 1.93 15.92
N ARG A 111 3.52 2.95 16.46
CA ARG A 111 2.48 3.67 15.72
C ARG A 111 3.14 4.65 14.74
N SER A 112 2.65 4.64 13.50
CA SER A 112 3.05 5.61 12.50
C SER A 112 2.86 7.04 12.99
N PRO A 113 3.83 7.94 12.76
CA PRO A 113 3.65 9.37 13.00
C PRO A 113 2.67 10.01 11.99
N LEU A 114 2.25 9.28 10.95
CA LEU A 114 1.34 9.74 9.91
C LEU A 114 -0.06 9.15 10.13
N SER A 115 -1.00 9.98 10.57
CA SER A 115 -2.43 9.63 10.62
C SER A 115 -3.11 10.12 9.34
N ILE A 116 -3.51 9.20 8.48
CA ILE A 116 -4.00 9.50 7.12
C ILE A 116 -5.48 9.09 7.01
N SER A 117 -6.33 10.02 6.59
CA SER A 117 -7.75 9.75 6.34
C SER A 117 -7.95 8.90 5.09
N ALA A 118 -9.16 8.37 4.91
CA ALA A 118 -9.58 7.93 3.59
C ALA A 118 -9.49 9.10 2.59
N MET A 119 -9.08 8.80 1.36
CA MET A 119 -9.21 9.71 0.24
C MET A 119 -10.62 9.57 -0.33
N ARG A 120 -11.42 10.63 -0.22
CA ARG A 120 -12.84 10.65 -0.57
C ARG A 120 -13.13 11.75 -1.58
N ALA A 121 -14.24 11.66 -2.31
CA ALA A 121 -14.64 12.74 -3.21
C ALA A 121 -14.72 14.09 -2.47
N LEU A 122 -14.24 15.17 -3.12
CA LEU A 122 -14.42 16.55 -2.64
C LEU A 122 -15.92 16.87 -2.50
N HIS A 123 -16.69 16.44 -3.50
CA HIS A 123 -18.15 16.53 -3.53
C HIS A 123 -18.71 15.34 -4.31
N PRO A 124 -19.87 14.75 -3.94
CA PRO A 124 -20.44 13.59 -4.64
C PRO A 124 -20.71 13.81 -6.15
N LEU A 125 -20.93 15.04 -6.58
CA LEU A 125 -21.10 15.38 -8.00
C LEU A 125 -19.79 15.56 -8.78
N LEU A 126 -18.66 15.65 -8.09
CA LEU A 126 -17.32 15.85 -8.69
C LEU A 126 -16.50 14.57 -8.73
N ALA A 127 -17.11 13.42 -8.41
CA ALA A 127 -16.51 12.11 -8.57
C ALA A 127 -17.56 11.09 -9.01
N GLY A 128 -17.10 10.03 -9.66
CA GLY A 128 -17.97 9.01 -10.21
C GLY A 128 -17.26 7.71 -10.46
N LEU A 129 -18.09 6.67 -10.63
CA LEU A 129 -17.67 5.38 -11.13
C LEU A 129 -18.03 5.30 -12.61
N ASP A 130 -17.04 5.03 -13.44
CA ASP A 130 -17.23 4.66 -14.83
C ASP A 130 -17.13 3.14 -14.93
N ASN A 131 -18.12 2.50 -15.54
CA ASN A 131 -18.03 1.09 -15.85
C ASN A 131 -17.40 0.92 -17.22
N ASP A 132 -16.36 0.11 -17.26
CA ASP A 132 -15.65 -0.21 -18.48
C ASP A 132 -15.45 -1.73 -18.56
N ASN A 133 -15.23 -2.24 -19.77
CA ASN A 133 -14.87 -3.62 -19.98
C ASN A 133 -13.42 -3.67 -20.44
N ALA A 134 -12.65 -4.63 -19.91
CA ALA A 134 -11.24 -4.76 -20.25
C ALA A 134 -11.00 -6.00 -21.11
N SER A 135 -10.05 -5.88 -22.05
CA SER A 135 -9.50 -7.03 -22.78
C SER A 135 -8.12 -7.36 -22.22
N PHE A 136 -7.94 -8.58 -21.76
CA PHE A 136 -6.63 -9.16 -21.53
C PHE A 136 -6.20 -9.88 -22.81
N ASP A 137 -5.47 -9.17 -23.67
CA ASP A 137 -4.96 -9.69 -24.93
C ASP A 137 -3.44 -9.94 -24.84
N ARG A 138 -3.04 -11.18 -25.11
CA ARG A 138 -1.64 -11.59 -25.25
C ARG A 138 -1.40 -12.36 -26.55
N SER A 139 -2.31 -12.23 -27.52
CA SER A 139 -2.23 -12.96 -28.80
C SER A 139 -0.96 -12.69 -29.61
N ASP A 140 -0.26 -11.59 -29.32
CA ASP A 140 1.02 -11.20 -29.90
C ASP A 140 2.23 -12.00 -29.36
N ARG A 141 2.05 -12.79 -28.29
CA ARG A 141 3.13 -13.57 -27.67
C ARG A 141 3.09 -15.03 -28.09
N SER A 142 4.13 -15.46 -28.80
CA SER A 142 4.26 -16.85 -29.29
C SER A 142 4.57 -17.88 -28.20
N ASN A 143 4.98 -17.44 -27.00
CA ASN A 143 5.35 -18.31 -25.89
C ASN A 143 4.24 -18.50 -24.84
N ASN A 144 2.98 -18.17 -25.17
CA ASN A 144 1.86 -18.43 -24.28
C ASN A 144 1.58 -19.93 -24.22
N VAL A 145 1.40 -20.46 -23.00
CA VAL A 145 0.97 -21.84 -22.78
C VAL A 145 -0.54 -21.82 -22.50
N VAL A 146 -1.31 -22.55 -23.29
CA VAL A 146 -2.76 -22.70 -23.12
C VAL A 146 -3.05 -24.08 -22.57
N ILE A 147 -3.51 -24.15 -21.33
CA ILE A 147 -3.91 -25.40 -20.67
C ILE A 147 -5.43 -25.39 -20.56
N VAL A 148 -6.10 -26.38 -21.17
CA VAL A 148 -7.53 -26.63 -21.03
C VAL A 148 -7.71 -27.93 -20.28
N ARG A 149 -8.57 -27.95 -19.26
CA ARG A 149 -8.82 -29.13 -18.43
C ARG A 149 -10.26 -29.61 -18.57
N ASP A 150 -10.44 -30.92 -18.47
CA ASP A 150 -11.76 -31.56 -18.37
C ASP A 150 -12.37 -31.38 -16.96
N ILE A 151 -13.52 -32.02 -16.71
CA ILE A 151 -14.24 -31.94 -15.43
C ILE A 151 -13.50 -32.65 -14.28
N ASP A 152 -12.63 -33.60 -14.61
CA ASP A 152 -11.83 -34.39 -13.66
C ASP A 152 -10.46 -33.73 -13.39
N GLY A 153 -10.15 -32.65 -14.11
CA GLY A 153 -8.93 -31.86 -13.96
C GLY A 153 -7.77 -32.32 -14.83
N ASN A 154 -7.98 -33.26 -15.76
CA ASN A 154 -6.95 -33.72 -16.70
C ASN A 154 -6.78 -32.70 -17.84
N GLU A 155 -5.55 -32.53 -18.32
CA GLU A 155 -5.24 -31.61 -19.41
C GLU A 155 -5.62 -32.23 -20.76
N LEU A 156 -6.37 -31.49 -21.57
CA LEU A 156 -6.73 -31.87 -22.92
C LEU A 156 -5.54 -31.72 -23.87
N SER A 157 -5.47 -32.59 -24.86
CA SER A 157 -4.52 -32.47 -25.98
C SER A 157 -4.90 -31.34 -26.94
N GLU A 158 -3.96 -30.90 -27.79
CA GLU A 158 -4.20 -29.85 -28.78
C GLU A 158 -5.33 -30.21 -29.75
N ASP A 159 -5.38 -31.45 -30.22
CA ASP A 159 -6.41 -31.93 -31.16
C ASP A 159 -7.82 -31.88 -30.54
N GLU A 160 -7.96 -32.27 -29.27
CA GLU A 160 -9.22 -32.20 -28.53
C GLU A 160 -9.67 -30.75 -28.33
N ILE A 161 -8.73 -29.83 -28.08
CA ILE A 161 -9.01 -28.40 -27.96
C ILE A 161 -9.48 -27.83 -29.30
N VAL A 162 -8.80 -28.16 -30.41
CA VAL A 162 -9.18 -27.69 -31.76
C VAL A 162 -10.58 -28.19 -32.13
N GLN A 163 -10.85 -29.48 -31.92
CA GLN A 163 -12.18 -30.05 -32.15
C GLN A 163 -13.24 -29.39 -31.26
N PHE A 164 -12.91 -29.10 -29.99
CA PHE A 164 -13.82 -28.43 -29.08
C PHE A 164 -14.13 -26.98 -29.50
N LEU A 165 -13.18 -26.30 -30.14
CA LEU A 165 -13.34 -24.92 -30.62
C LEU A 165 -14.02 -24.84 -32.00
N GLU A 166 -14.16 -25.94 -32.73
CA GLU A 166 -14.79 -25.97 -34.04
C GLU A 166 -16.23 -25.41 -33.98
N GLY A 167 -16.52 -24.44 -34.85
CA GLY A 167 -17.82 -23.74 -34.88
C GLY A 167 -18.08 -22.76 -33.73
N LYS A 168 -17.13 -22.54 -32.81
CA LYS A 168 -17.23 -21.58 -31.70
C LYS A 168 -16.33 -20.37 -31.95
N ASP A 169 -16.88 -19.16 -31.89
CA ASP A 169 -16.09 -17.92 -31.90
C ASP A 169 -15.47 -17.68 -30.51
N ARG A 170 -14.38 -18.40 -30.20
CA ARG A 170 -13.64 -18.27 -28.94
C ARG A 170 -12.14 -18.15 -29.17
N SER A 171 -11.54 -17.14 -28.54
CA SER A 171 -10.09 -16.99 -28.43
C SER A 171 -9.61 -17.46 -27.06
N LEU A 172 -8.53 -18.27 -27.02
CA LEU A 172 -7.92 -18.75 -25.77
C LEU A 172 -6.76 -17.88 -25.28
N SER A 173 -6.21 -17.04 -26.15
CA SER A 173 -5.13 -16.07 -25.84
C SER A 173 -5.66 -14.67 -25.46
N ARG A 174 -6.99 -14.50 -25.49
CA ARG A 174 -7.70 -13.28 -25.10
C ARG A 174 -8.75 -13.59 -24.05
N LYS A 175 -8.82 -12.79 -22.99
CA LYS A 175 -9.90 -12.84 -22.01
C LYS A 175 -10.63 -11.51 -21.97
N TRP A 176 -11.96 -11.55 -22.13
CA TRP A 176 -12.83 -10.43 -21.84
C TRP A 176 -13.08 -10.36 -20.34
N ILE A 177 -12.93 -9.17 -19.76
CA ILE A 177 -13.12 -8.91 -18.34
C ILE A 177 -14.23 -7.87 -18.22
N PRO A 178 -15.49 -8.30 -18.05
CA PRO A 178 -16.61 -7.38 -17.99
C PRO A 178 -16.69 -6.64 -16.65
N ASN A 179 -17.46 -5.54 -16.64
CA ASN A 179 -17.94 -4.85 -15.44
C ASN A 179 -16.82 -4.33 -14.51
N GLN A 180 -15.74 -3.78 -15.06
CA GLN A 180 -14.70 -3.14 -14.27
C GLN A 180 -15.10 -1.70 -13.96
N SER A 181 -15.27 -1.36 -12.68
CA SER A 181 -15.52 0.02 -12.27
C SER A 181 -14.20 0.79 -12.09
N ARG A 182 -14.16 2.02 -12.58
CA ARG A 182 -13.03 2.96 -12.47
C ARG A 182 -13.48 4.23 -11.75
N ALA A 183 -12.61 4.78 -10.92
CA ALA A 183 -12.82 6.06 -10.26
C ALA A 183 -12.29 7.21 -11.12
N SER A 184 -13.13 8.23 -11.25
CA SER A 184 -12.78 9.51 -11.88
C SER A 184 -13.28 10.65 -10.97
N GLY A 185 -12.54 11.75 -10.89
CA GLY A 185 -12.97 12.96 -10.19
C GLY A 185 -11.94 13.67 -9.33
N LEU A 186 -12.45 14.48 -8.41
CA LEU A 186 -11.69 15.27 -7.44
C LEU A 186 -11.83 14.68 -6.05
N PHE A 187 -10.70 14.44 -5.39
CA PHE A 187 -10.63 13.74 -4.11
C PHE A 187 -9.84 14.53 -3.08
N VAL A 188 -10.27 14.47 -1.83
CA VAL A 188 -9.56 15.05 -0.70
C VAL A 188 -9.04 13.96 0.23
N SER A 189 -7.85 14.17 0.78
CA SER A 189 -7.29 13.38 1.89
C SER A 189 -6.63 14.29 2.91
N ASP A 190 -6.70 13.87 4.16
CA ASP A 190 -6.20 14.60 5.32
C ASP A 190 -5.07 13.80 5.98
N ILE A 191 -4.00 14.48 6.37
CA ILE A 191 -2.81 13.91 7.00
C ILE A 191 -2.51 14.72 8.26
N ALA A 192 -2.49 14.06 9.41
CA ALA A 192 -1.93 14.62 10.64
C ALA A 192 -0.56 13.99 10.90
N ILE A 193 0.47 14.82 10.99
CA ILE A 193 1.87 14.44 11.18
C ILE A 193 2.27 14.78 12.62
N ASP A 194 2.52 13.77 13.46
CA ASP A 194 2.99 13.97 14.83
C ASP A 194 4.50 14.25 14.84
N LEU A 195 4.86 15.54 14.99
CA LEU A 195 6.25 15.99 14.97
C LEU A 195 7.07 15.44 16.14
N ARG A 196 6.41 15.05 17.24
CA ARG A 196 7.08 14.51 18.42
C ARG A 196 7.59 13.08 18.20
N ARG A 197 7.07 12.38 17.18
CA ARG A 197 7.41 10.98 16.84
C ARG A 197 8.07 10.83 15.48
N LEU A 198 7.95 11.85 14.63
CA LEU A 198 8.30 11.79 13.21
C LEU A 198 9.70 11.22 12.95
N PHE A 199 10.67 11.61 13.78
CA PHE A 199 12.08 11.22 13.65
C PHE A 199 12.66 10.58 14.90
N CYS A 200 11.81 10.08 15.79
CA CYS A 200 12.28 9.43 17.01
C CYS A 200 11.54 8.14 17.28
N VAL A 201 12.18 7.28 18.08
CA VAL A 201 11.69 5.97 18.47
C VAL A 201 11.82 5.79 19.98
N SER A 202 10.80 5.21 20.60
CA SER A 202 10.73 5.08 22.06
C SER A 202 11.72 4.06 22.59
N LEU A 203 12.36 4.37 23.73
CA LEU A 203 13.17 3.44 24.53
C LEU A 203 12.38 2.82 25.68
N ASN A 204 11.05 2.97 25.69
CA ASN A 204 10.20 2.40 26.72
C ASN A 204 10.26 0.87 26.71
N GLN A 205 10.89 0.30 27.75
CA GLN A 205 11.00 -1.15 27.90
C GLN A 205 9.67 -1.82 28.24
N PHE A 206 8.63 -1.13 28.74
CA PHE A 206 7.32 -1.74 29.01
C PHE A 206 6.51 -1.96 27.72
N GLU A 207 6.65 -1.06 26.76
CA GLU A 207 6.03 -1.14 25.42
C GLU A 207 7.11 -0.91 24.35
N PRO A 208 7.96 -1.93 24.09
CA PRO A 208 9.12 -1.76 23.22
C PRO A 208 8.71 -1.50 21.77
N GLU A 209 9.33 -0.49 21.15
CA GLU A 209 9.20 -0.27 19.71
C GLU A 209 10.18 -1.13 18.91
N MET A 210 11.35 -1.49 19.47
CA MET A 210 12.39 -2.27 18.79
C MET A 210 13.12 -3.22 19.75
N SER A 211 13.97 -4.09 19.22
CA SER A 211 14.83 -4.96 20.04
C SER A 211 16.03 -4.20 20.61
N ASP A 212 16.63 -4.72 21.68
CA ASP A 212 17.85 -4.15 22.28
C ASP A 212 19.01 -4.11 21.28
N ASP A 213 19.16 -5.14 20.44
CA ASP A 213 20.16 -5.15 19.35
C ASP A 213 19.97 -3.99 18.37
N THR A 214 18.71 -3.63 18.08
CA THR A 214 18.40 -2.50 17.20
C THR A 214 18.75 -1.18 17.90
N ILE A 215 18.50 -1.06 19.21
CA ILE A 215 18.87 0.12 20.00
C ILE A 215 20.40 0.34 19.94
N GLU A 216 21.20 -0.70 20.20
CA GLU A 216 22.66 -0.62 20.15
C GLU A 216 23.18 -0.28 18.76
N LYS A 217 22.60 -0.90 17.71
CA LYS A 217 22.90 -0.55 16.33
C LYS A 217 22.68 0.94 16.07
N LEU A 218 21.51 1.48 16.41
CA LEU A 218 21.18 2.89 16.14
C LEU A 218 22.11 3.85 16.91
N ARG A 219 22.49 3.51 18.16
CA ARG A 219 23.51 4.26 18.91
C ARG A 219 24.84 4.30 18.16
N SER A 220 25.29 3.16 17.63
CA SER A 220 26.52 3.09 16.84
C SER A 220 26.44 3.87 15.52
N GLU A 221 25.23 4.02 14.95
CA GLU A 221 24.94 4.79 13.74
C GLU A 221 24.72 6.30 14.03
N GLY A 222 24.94 6.74 15.27
CA GLY A 222 24.90 8.14 15.66
C GLY A 222 23.51 8.69 15.98
N TRP A 223 22.52 7.82 16.23
CA TRP A 223 21.24 8.26 16.77
C TRP A 223 21.41 8.84 18.17
N ILE A 224 20.67 9.92 18.45
CA ILE A 224 20.90 10.77 19.62
C ILE A 224 19.89 10.40 20.71
N GLU A 225 20.37 10.10 21.91
CA GLU A 225 19.49 9.95 23.08
C GLU A 225 18.83 11.27 23.46
N SER A 226 17.53 11.22 23.69
CA SER A 226 16.72 12.37 24.03
C SER A 226 15.51 11.95 24.84
N GLU A 227 14.68 12.92 25.21
CA GLU A 227 13.43 12.70 25.94
C GLU A 227 12.34 13.59 25.33
N ASN A 228 11.17 12.99 25.09
CA ASN A 228 9.98 13.72 24.67
C ASN A 228 8.84 13.48 25.67
N VAL A 229 7.64 13.99 25.37
CA VAL A 229 6.46 13.84 26.25
C VAL A 229 6.01 12.39 26.49
N PHE A 230 6.56 11.43 25.75
CA PHE A 230 6.31 9.99 25.90
C PHE A 230 7.44 9.27 26.65
N GLY A 231 8.50 9.98 27.05
CA GLY A 231 9.66 9.46 27.76
C GLY A 231 10.94 9.40 26.91
N PRO A 232 11.94 8.62 27.36
CA PRO A 232 13.23 8.46 26.68
C PRO A 232 13.07 7.90 25.26
N CYS A 233 13.86 8.43 24.33
CA CYS A 233 13.81 8.07 22.92
C CYS A 233 15.17 8.22 22.23
N LEU A 234 15.34 7.56 21.08
CA LEU A 234 16.42 7.85 20.13
C LEU A 234 15.88 8.73 19.01
N VAL A 235 16.63 9.75 18.64
CA VAL A 235 16.30 10.70 17.58
C VAL A 235 17.28 10.52 16.42
N ALA A 236 16.76 10.47 15.19
CA ALA A 236 17.58 10.36 14.00
C ALA A 236 18.55 11.56 13.88
N PRO A 237 19.79 11.35 13.39
CA PRO A 237 20.75 12.41 13.08
C PRO A 237 20.14 13.54 12.25
N LYS A 238 20.63 14.77 12.46
CA LYS A 238 20.11 15.97 11.77
C LYS A 238 20.10 15.82 10.25
N GLU A 239 21.17 15.27 9.68
CA GLU A 239 21.30 15.06 8.24
C GLU A 239 20.21 14.12 7.68
N LEU A 240 19.93 13.01 8.38
CA LEU A 240 18.86 12.09 8.01
C LEU A 240 17.49 12.77 8.12
N ARG A 241 17.26 13.54 9.19
CA ARG A 241 16.00 14.28 9.38
C ARG A 241 15.74 15.26 8.26
N GLU A 242 16.75 16.04 7.85
CA GLU A 242 16.61 17.00 6.75
C GLU A 242 16.36 16.29 5.41
N LYS A 243 17.09 15.21 5.13
CA LYS A 243 16.93 14.40 3.92
C LYS A 243 15.53 13.78 3.85
N TRP A 244 15.11 13.11 4.92
CA TRP A 244 13.84 12.41 4.99
C TRP A 244 12.63 13.36 5.08
N ALA A 245 12.77 14.54 5.71
CA ALA A 245 11.73 15.56 5.68
C ALA A 245 11.44 16.04 4.26
N LYS A 246 12.49 16.31 3.46
CA LYS A 246 12.33 16.68 2.04
C LYS A 246 11.63 15.58 1.24
N ALA A 247 12.03 14.32 1.46
CA ALA A 247 11.39 13.18 0.82
C ALA A 247 9.93 13.02 1.22
N LEU A 248 9.60 13.18 2.50
CA LEU A 248 8.22 13.13 2.99
C LEU A 248 7.36 14.22 2.35
N VAL A 249 7.84 15.47 2.29
CA VAL A 249 7.13 16.57 1.64
C VAL A 249 6.92 16.28 0.15
N SER A 250 7.98 15.86 -0.55
CA SER A 250 7.89 15.45 -1.96
C SER A 250 6.87 14.33 -2.17
N ALA A 251 6.87 13.31 -1.30
CA ALA A 251 5.94 12.20 -1.37
C ALA A 251 4.49 12.63 -1.10
N ILE A 252 4.23 13.49 -0.11
CA ILE A 252 2.87 14.03 0.15
C ILE A 252 2.32 14.78 -1.07
N ILE A 253 3.18 15.45 -1.85
CA ILE A 253 2.79 16.17 -3.06
C ILE A 253 2.60 15.19 -4.24
N ASN A 254 3.53 14.27 -4.44
CA ASN A 254 3.71 13.55 -5.70
C ASN A 254 3.26 12.08 -5.69
N TRP A 255 2.81 11.54 -4.55
CA TRP A 255 2.39 10.14 -4.46
C TRP A 255 1.31 9.80 -5.49
N LYS A 256 1.32 8.56 -5.97
CA LYS A 256 0.34 8.03 -6.93
C LYS A 256 -0.13 6.66 -6.49
N ILE A 257 -1.36 6.31 -6.85
CA ILE A 257 -1.84 4.95 -6.65
C ILE A 257 -1.40 4.13 -7.85
N THR A 258 -0.43 3.26 -7.64
CA THR A 258 -0.08 2.22 -8.60
C THR A 258 -0.94 1.00 -8.33
N SER A 259 -1.74 0.61 -9.32
CA SER A 259 -2.55 -0.60 -9.27
C SER A 259 -2.26 -1.41 -10.52
N ASN A 260 -2.05 -2.72 -10.36
CA ASN A 260 -1.90 -3.64 -11.49
C ASN A 260 -3.13 -3.67 -12.39
N GLN A 261 -4.28 -3.17 -11.89
CA GLN A 261 -5.50 -3.03 -12.67
C GLN A 261 -5.59 -1.69 -13.38
N ALA A 262 -4.82 -0.66 -13.00
CA ALA A 262 -4.82 0.64 -13.67
C ALA A 262 -4.09 0.52 -15.02
N ARG A 263 -4.87 0.32 -16.09
CA ARG A 263 -4.36 0.21 -17.47
C ARG A 263 -4.41 1.52 -18.24
N THR A 264 -5.04 2.53 -17.65
CA THR A 264 -5.15 3.88 -18.21
C THR A 264 -4.20 4.79 -17.47
N PHE A 265 -3.46 5.60 -18.22
CA PHE A 265 -2.58 6.60 -17.64
C PHE A 265 -3.40 7.65 -16.87
N SER A 266 -2.97 7.94 -15.65
CA SER A 266 -3.54 8.98 -14.80
C SER A 266 -2.38 9.69 -14.10
N LEU A 267 -2.26 10.99 -14.31
CA LEU A 267 -1.22 11.80 -13.67
C LEU A 267 -1.36 11.79 -12.15
N MET A 268 -2.61 11.68 -11.69
CA MET A 268 -3.04 11.77 -10.30
C MET A 268 -2.51 13.02 -9.59
N ASP A 269 -2.60 14.18 -10.24
CA ASP A 269 -1.98 15.40 -9.75
C ASP A 269 -2.63 15.89 -8.45
N THR A 270 -1.77 16.36 -7.54
CA THR A 270 -2.21 17.12 -6.37
C THR A 270 -2.40 18.58 -6.79
N LEU A 271 -3.66 18.99 -6.91
CA LEU A 271 -4.08 20.30 -7.40
C LEU A 271 -3.96 21.40 -6.35
N ALA A 272 -4.16 21.06 -5.07
CA ALA A 272 -4.07 22.02 -3.97
C ALA A 272 -3.63 21.33 -2.67
N ILE A 273 -2.98 22.12 -1.81
CA ILE A 273 -2.51 21.72 -0.47
C ILE A 273 -2.86 22.85 0.50
N SER A 274 -3.42 22.51 1.66
CA SER A 274 -3.69 23.44 2.77
C SER A 274 -3.16 22.92 4.08
#